data_AF-A0A958UZQ1-F1
#
_entry.id   AF-A0A958UZQ1-F1
#
_cell.length_a   1.000
_cell.length_b   1.000
_cell.length_c   1.000
_cell.angle_alpha   90.00
_cell.angle_beta   90.00
_cell.angle_gamma   90.00
#
_symmetry.space_group_name_H-M   'P 1'
#
loop_
_entity.id
_entity.type
_entity.pdbx_description
1 polymer ?
#
loop_
_entity_poly.entity_id
_entity_poly.type
_entity_poly.pdbx_seq_one_letter_code
_entity_poly.pdbx_strand_id
1 'polypeptide(L)'
;MLSKHSYLYFLLIITLLISCKQTTEKQDETKTAYINLEEITIAQLQKGYTDGEFTIADVVQNYLNKIDSIDAHGPELHAVIQVNPDALSIARQLDEELKQGKTRGPLHGIP
;
A
#
# COMPACT_ATOMS: atom_id res chain seq x y z
N MET A 1 14.62 40.83 41.93
CA MET A 1 15.00 40.40 40.56
C MET A 1 14.81 38.89 40.30
N LEU A 2 13.99 38.14 41.06
CA LEU A 2 13.78 36.68 40.84
C LEU A 2 12.51 36.30 40.04
N SER A 3 11.64 37.26 39.67
CA SER A 3 10.38 36.95 38.99
C SER A 3 10.52 36.59 37.49
N LYS A 4 11.57 37.08 36.81
CA LYS A 4 11.75 36.86 35.36
C LYS A 4 12.22 35.44 35.00
N HIS A 5 13.02 34.80 35.86
CA HIS A 5 13.54 33.45 35.64
C HIS A 5 12.46 32.39 35.92
N SER A 6 11.58 32.65 36.90
CA SER A 6 10.41 31.81 37.16
C SER A 6 9.42 31.84 35.98
N TYR A 7 9.20 33.02 35.39
CA TYR A 7 8.40 33.15 34.16
C TYR A 7 9.05 32.46 32.95
N LEU A 8 10.38 32.50 32.83
CA LEU A 8 11.10 31.84 31.74
C LEU A 8 10.99 30.31 31.84
N TYR A 9 11.12 29.74 33.04
CA TYR A 9 10.90 28.31 33.28
C TYR A 9 9.44 27.90 33.06
N PHE A 10 8.48 28.74 33.44
CA PHE A 10 7.05 28.47 33.21
C PHE A 10 6.71 28.48 31.71
N LEU A 11 7.28 29.42 30.94
CA LEU A 11 7.13 29.47 29.48
C LEU A 11 7.78 28.26 28.78
N LEU A 12 8.95 27.82 29.25
CA LEU A 12 9.67 26.66 28.72
C LEU A 12 8.94 25.33 28.98
N ILE A 13 8.25 25.20 30.11
CA ILE A 13 7.42 24.03 30.44
C ILE A 13 6.12 24.03 29.61
N ILE A 14 5.51 25.19 29.37
CA ILE A 14 4.30 25.30 28.53
C ILE A 14 4.60 24.90 27.08
N THR A 15 5.75 25.27 26.51
CA THR A 15 6.15 24.84 25.16
C THR A 15 6.41 23.32 25.07
N LEU A 16 6.87 22.70 26.17
CA LEU A 16 7.11 21.26 26.23
C LEU A 16 5.80 20.44 26.25
N LEU A 17 4.73 20.99 26.84
CA LEU A 17 3.41 20.33 26.91
C LEU A 17 2.59 20.46 25.62
N ILE A 18 2.85 21.47 24.77
CA ILE A 18 2.20 21.61 23.46
C ILE A 18 2.75 20.57 22.45
N SER A 19 3.94 20.01 22.71
CA SER A 19 4.56 18.95 21.89
C SER A 19 4.00 17.53 22.13
N CYS A 20 2.90 17.42 22.89
CA CYS A 20 2.06 16.21 22.92
C CYS A 20 0.61 16.59 22.61
N LYS A 21 0.39 17.12 21.41
CA LYS A 21 -0.82 16.79 20.66
C LYS A 21 -0.40 15.94 19.47
N GLN A 22 -0.44 14.63 19.64
CA GLN A 22 -0.65 13.75 18.49
C GLN A 22 -1.99 14.17 17.90
N THR A 23 -1.93 14.99 16.85
CA THR A 23 -2.99 15.03 15.86
C THR A 23 -3.13 13.58 15.41
N THR A 24 -4.17 12.92 15.89
CA THR A 24 -4.65 11.69 15.30
C THR A 24 -5.16 12.08 13.91
N GLU A 25 -4.23 12.25 12.97
CA GLU A 25 -4.51 11.98 11.58
C GLU A 25 -4.99 10.53 11.61
N LYS A 26 -6.30 10.34 11.39
CA LYS A 26 -6.78 9.10 10.82
C LYS A 26 -6.05 8.98 9.48
N GLN A 27 -4.85 8.41 9.51
CA GLN A 27 -4.34 7.69 8.37
C GLN A 27 -5.40 6.63 8.14
N ASP A 28 -6.17 6.84 7.07
CA ASP A 28 -6.85 5.77 6.37
C ASP A 28 -5.74 4.88 5.83
N GLU A 29 -5.12 4.13 6.74
CA GLU A 29 -4.25 3.02 6.44
C GLU A 29 -5.20 2.03 5.79
N THR A 30 -5.29 2.07 4.46
CA THR A 30 -5.68 0.92 3.67
C THR A 30 -4.80 -0.20 4.18
N LYS A 31 -5.35 -1.01 5.09
CA LYS A 31 -4.73 -2.19 5.65
C LYS A 31 -4.39 -3.06 4.46
N THR A 32 -3.18 -2.88 3.94
CA THR A 32 -2.68 -3.68 2.84
C THR A 32 -2.51 -5.03 3.50
N ALA A 33 -3.49 -5.92 3.31
CA ALA A 33 -3.34 -7.30 3.71
C ALA A 33 -1.97 -7.72 3.18
N TYR A 34 -1.10 -8.22 4.06
CA TYR A 34 0.19 -8.71 3.61
C TYR A 34 -0.09 -9.95 2.76
N ILE A 35 -0.16 -9.77 1.44
CA ILE A 35 -0.33 -10.85 0.49
C ILE A 35 1.06 -11.42 0.21
N ASN A 36 1.31 -12.63 0.67
CA ASN A 36 2.53 -13.33 0.29
C ASN A 36 2.36 -13.90 -1.12
N LEU A 37 2.90 -13.17 -2.10
CA LEU A 37 2.90 -13.58 -3.51
C LEU A 37 4.13 -14.39 -3.92
N GLU A 38 5.05 -14.70 -3.00
CA GLU A 38 6.21 -15.53 -3.35
C GLU A 38 5.76 -16.94 -3.67
N GLU A 39 6.15 -17.43 -4.85
CA GLU A 39 5.81 -18.77 -5.37
C GLU A 39 4.30 -19.07 -5.43
N ILE A 40 3.45 -18.05 -5.45
CA ILE A 40 2.00 -18.24 -5.62
C ILE A 40 1.71 -18.70 -7.06
N THR A 41 0.98 -19.80 -7.17
CA THR A 41 0.56 -20.33 -8.49
C THR A 41 -0.62 -19.53 -9.05
N ILE A 42 -0.80 -19.56 -10.38
CA ILE A 42 -1.97 -18.97 -11.04
C ILE A 42 -3.28 -19.52 -10.45
N ALA A 43 -3.34 -20.82 -10.15
CA ALA A 43 -4.52 -21.43 -9.56
C ALA A 43 -4.83 -20.88 -8.16
N GLN A 44 -3.80 -20.60 -7.35
CA GLN A 44 -3.96 -19.98 -6.03
C GLN A 44 -4.38 -18.51 -6.14
N LEU A 45 -3.83 -17.76 -7.10
CA LEU A 45 -4.29 -16.39 -7.38
C LEU A 45 -5.77 -16.36 -7.76
N GLN A 46 -6.17 -17.19 -8.73
CA GLN A 46 -7.57 -17.30 -9.14
C GLN A 46 -8.49 -17.68 -7.98
N LYS A 47 -8.05 -18.61 -7.14
CA LYS A 47 -8.78 -18.99 -5.93
C LYS A 47 -8.90 -17.82 -4.95
N GLY A 48 -7.82 -17.11 -4.66
CA GLY A 48 -7.82 -15.94 -3.77
C GLY A 48 -8.74 -14.83 -4.27
N TYR A 49 -8.79 -14.58 -5.57
CA TYR A 49 -9.74 -13.63 -6.18
C TYR A 49 -11.19 -14.11 -6.00
N THR A 50 -11.46 -15.39 -6.25
CA THR A 50 -12.82 -15.95 -6.14
C THR A 50 -13.32 -16.00 -4.70
N ASP A 51 -12.41 -16.29 -3.76
CA ASP A 51 -12.70 -16.36 -2.33
C ASP A 51 -12.75 -14.96 -1.68
N GLY A 52 -12.33 -13.91 -2.40
CA GLY A 52 -12.29 -12.55 -1.91
C GLY A 52 -11.19 -12.28 -0.87
N GLU A 53 -10.13 -13.10 -0.85
CA GLU A 53 -8.99 -12.92 0.04
C GLU A 53 -8.20 -11.64 -0.29
N PHE A 54 -8.13 -11.32 -1.58
CA PHE A 54 -7.54 -10.10 -2.13
C PHE A 54 -8.12 -9.84 -3.52
N THR A 55 -7.97 -8.61 -4.00
CA THR A 55 -8.38 -8.20 -5.35
C THR A 55 -7.24 -8.31 -6.36
N ILE A 56 -7.57 -8.28 -7.64
CA ILE A 56 -6.58 -8.20 -8.74
C ILE A 56 -5.77 -6.91 -8.59
N ALA A 57 -6.41 -5.80 -8.23
CA ALA A 57 -5.73 -4.54 -7.95
C ALA A 57 -4.71 -4.65 -6.79
N ASP A 58 -5.03 -5.39 -5.72
CA ASP A 58 -4.10 -5.60 -4.60
C ASP A 58 -2.85 -6.37 -5.05
N VAL A 59 -3.03 -7.41 -5.88
CA VAL A 59 -1.93 -8.22 -6.42
C VAL A 59 -1.05 -7.41 -7.37
N VAL A 60 -1.66 -6.65 -8.28
CA VAL A 60 -0.91 -5.75 -9.18
C VAL A 60 -0.14 -4.71 -8.38
N GLN A 61 -0.75 -4.08 -7.38
CA GLN A 61 -0.08 -3.10 -6.53
C GLN A 61 1.12 -3.71 -5.78
N ASN A 62 0.99 -4.96 -5.30
CA ASN A 62 2.10 -5.66 -4.64
C ASN A 62 3.29 -5.87 -5.59
N TYR A 63 3.06 -6.32 -6.82
CA TYR A 63 4.14 -6.46 -7.81
C TYR A 63 4.75 -5.12 -8.19
N LEU A 64 3.95 -4.06 -8.34
CA LEU A 64 4.48 -2.70 -8.59
C LEU A 64 5.39 -2.23 -7.45
N ASN A 65 5.00 -2.49 -6.20
CA ASN A 65 5.84 -2.17 -5.04
C ASN A 65 7.14 -3.01 -5.02
N LYS A 66 7.09 -4.27 -5.45
CA LYS A 66 8.29 -5.11 -5.61
C LYS A 66 9.20 -4.61 -6.72
N ILE A 67 8.65 -4.20 -7.86
CA ILE A 67 9.42 -3.59 -8.95
C ILE A 67 10.11 -2.32 -8.44
N ASP A 68 9.39 -1.43 -7.76
CA ASP A 68 9.97 -0.22 -7.20
C ASP A 68 11.10 -0.51 -6.19
N SER A 69 10.85 -1.40 -5.23
CA SER A 69 11.80 -1.67 -4.14
C SER A 69 12.96 -2.59 -4.51
N ILE A 70 12.82 -3.45 -5.53
CA ILE A 70 13.87 -4.42 -5.92
C ILE A 70 14.56 -3.99 -7.22
N ASP A 71 13.78 -3.62 -8.24
CA ASP A 71 14.29 -3.34 -9.58
C ASP A 71 14.91 -1.93 -9.68
N ALA A 72 14.30 -0.94 -9.03
CA ALA A 72 14.69 0.47 -9.13
C ALA A 72 15.47 0.99 -7.91
N HIS A 73 15.05 0.64 -6.68
CA HIS A 73 15.58 1.25 -5.45
C HIS A 73 16.23 0.25 -4.46
N GLY A 74 16.54 -0.96 -4.91
CA GLY A 74 17.11 -2.03 -4.09
C GLY A 74 18.41 -2.61 -4.68
N PRO A 75 18.49 -3.91 -5.00
CA PRO A 75 19.63 -4.48 -5.72
C PRO A 75 19.77 -4.00 -7.17
N GLU A 76 18.88 -3.14 -7.66
CA GLU A 76 18.96 -2.47 -8.96
C GLU A 76 19.07 -3.49 -10.11
N LEU A 77 18.13 -4.44 -10.16
CA LEU A 77 18.15 -5.50 -11.17
C LEU A 77 17.97 -4.98 -12.59
N HIS A 78 17.30 -3.85 -12.76
CA HIS A 78 16.98 -3.23 -14.06
C HIS A 78 16.33 -4.21 -15.06
N ALA A 79 15.51 -5.13 -14.57
CA ALA A 79 14.75 -6.09 -15.36
C ALA A 79 13.52 -5.45 -16.02
N VAL A 80 12.98 -4.36 -15.46
CA VAL A 80 11.78 -3.69 -15.99
C VAL A 80 12.16 -2.34 -16.59
N ILE A 81 12.11 -2.26 -17.93
CA ILE A 81 12.40 -1.01 -18.66
C ILE A 81 11.28 0.03 -18.47
N GLN A 82 10.02 -0.42 -18.49
CA GLN A 82 8.86 0.45 -18.36
C GLN A 82 7.68 -0.32 -17.77
N VAL A 83 7.02 0.28 -16.78
CA VAL A 83 5.72 -0.16 -16.26
C VAL A 83 4.60 0.43 -17.10
N ASN A 84 3.56 -0.37 -17.39
CA ASN A 84 2.34 0.15 -18.01
C ASN A 84 1.63 1.13 -17.04
N PRO A 85 1.46 2.42 -17.39
CA PRO A 85 0.81 3.40 -16.51
C PRO A 85 -0.66 3.06 -16.20
N ASP A 86 -1.31 2.26 -17.04
CA ASP A 86 -2.70 1.85 -16.88
C ASP A 86 -2.85 0.52 -16.11
N ALA A 87 -1.75 -0.10 -15.65
CA ALA A 87 -1.81 -1.43 -15.02
C ALA A 87 -2.83 -1.50 -13.87
N LEU A 88 -2.86 -0.48 -13.01
CA LEU A 88 -3.76 -0.45 -11.86
C LEU A 88 -5.20 -0.12 -12.25
N SER A 89 -5.44 0.70 -13.29
CA SER A 89 -6.80 0.96 -13.78
C SER A 89 -7.40 -0.27 -14.46
N ILE A 90 -6.59 -0.99 -15.25
CA ILE A 90 -6.97 -2.26 -15.87
C ILE A 90 -7.29 -3.30 -14.79
N ALA A 91 -6.45 -3.42 -13.75
CA ALA A 91 -6.68 -4.34 -12.63
C ALA A 91 -8.05 -4.12 -11.97
N ARG A 92 -8.38 -2.86 -11.64
CA ARG A 92 -9.68 -2.49 -11.06
C ARG A 92 -10.84 -2.79 -11.99
N GLN A 93 -10.68 -2.60 -13.31
CA GLN A 93 -11.71 -2.97 -14.27
C GLN A 93 -11.96 -4.49 -14.24
N LEU A 94 -10.91 -5.31 -14.17
CA LEU A 94 -11.04 -6.76 -14.08
C LEU A 94 -11.70 -7.17 -12.76
N ASP A 95 -11.39 -6.51 -11.64
CA ASP A 95 -12.12 -6.74 -10.38
C ASP A 95 -13.63 -6.50 -10.52
N GLU A 96 -14.03 -5.42 -11.19
CA GLU A 96 -15.45 -5.12 -11.44
C GLU A 96 -16.10 -6.13 -12.39
N GLU A 97 -15.38 -6.62 -13.40
CA GLU A 97 -15.86 -7.72 -14.25
C GLU A 97 -16.07 -9.00 -13.44
N LEU A 98 -15.10 -9.36 -12.60
CA LEU A 98 -15.19 -10.55 -11.75
C LEU A 98 -16.37 -10.46 -10.78
N LYS A 99 -16.58 -9.31 -10.13
CA LYS A 99 -17.74 -9.05 -9.25
C LYS A 99 -19.07 -9.17 -9.99
N GLN A 100 -19.10 -8.85 -11.28
CA GLN A 100 -20.27 -9.01 -12.15
C GLN A 100 -20.44 -10.44 -12.68
N GLY A 101 -19.58 -11.39 -12.29
CA GLY A 101 -19.57 -12.76 -12.79
C GLY A 101 -19.02 -12.90 -14.21
N LYS A 102 -18.36 -11.87 -14.74
CA LYS A 102 -17.76 -11.86 -16.09
C LYS A 102 -16.29 -12.26 -16.01
N THR A 103 -16.04 -13.57 -16.01
CA THR A 103 -14.66 -14.08 -16.12
C THR A 103 -14.19 -14.14 -17.57
N ARG A 104 -12.89 -13.95 -17.78
CA ARG A 104 -12.19 -14.11 -19.07
C ARG A 104 -11.46 -15.45 -19.18
N GLY A 105 -11.71 -16.37 -18.25
CA GLY A 105 -11.04 -17.67 -18.17
C GLY A 105 -9.88 -17.70 -17.17
N PRO A 106 -9.02 -18.75 -17.21
CA PRO A 106 -8.02 -19.01 -16.16
C PRO A 106 -6.96 -17.92 -15.95
N LEU A 107 -6.82 -16.97 -16.89
CA LEU A 107 -5.86 -15.86 -16.82
C LEU A 107 -6.52 -14.51 -16.50
N HIS A 108 -7.79 -14.49 -16.12
CA HIS A 108 -8.47 -13.26 -15.75
C HIS A 108 -7.78 -12.60 -14.53
N GLY A 109 -7.14 -11.45 -14.72
CA GLY A 109 -6.48 -10.72 -13.64
C GLY A 109 -5.11 -11.25 -13.21
N ILE A 110 -4.42 -12.01 -14.05
CA ILE A 110 -3.01 -12.39 -13.81
C ILE A 110 -2.09 -11.28 -14.35
N PRO A 111 -1.25 -10.63 -13.52
CA PRO A 111 -0.32 -9.58 -13.93
C PRO A 111 0.87 -10.09 -14.75
#